data_AF-A0A9D9E2Y3-F1
#
_entry.id   AF-A0A9D9E2Y3-F1
#
_cell.length_a   1.000
_cell.length_b   1.000
_cell.length_c   1.000
_cell.angle_alpha   90.00
_cell.angle_beta   90.00
_cell.angle_gamma   90.00
#
_symmetry.space_group_name_H-M   'P 1'
#
loop_
_entity.id
_entity.type
_entity.pdbx_description
1 polymer ?
#
loop_
_entity_poly.entity_id
_entity_poly.type
_entity_poly.pdbx_seq_one_letter_code
_entity_poly.pdbx_strand_id
1 'polypeptide(L)'
;EQEENSNVRSDGQPIVDLEELAAVRAELDAKKEENGEDGPEMKNGYMVWKIPWSLSVNYSFSYGYGDFNKEKMEYNGKITQNLSFSGNIQPTKNWIFTFSTSYDFDTKKLAYMSCGVTRDMHCWSMSCDFVPVGPYKSYNFHISVKSSLLQDLKYEKSSSPYDGEDWY
;
A
#
# COMPACT_ATOMS: atom_id res chain seq x y z
N GLU A 1 36.07 42.48 -50.45
CA GLU A 1 36.83 41.49 -49.67
C GLU A 1 35.92 40.40 -49.12
N GLN A 2 36.47 39.21 -48.88
CA GLN A 2 35.83 38.11 -48.15
C GLN A 2 36.03 38.36 -46.64
N GLU A 3 34.97 38.35 -45.84
CA GLU A 3 35.05 38.35 -44.37
C GLU A 3 35.43 36.94 -43.88
N GLU A 4 36.62 36.82 -43.31
CA GLU A 4 37.18 35.59 -42.76
C GLU A 4 36.53 35.30 -41.39
N ASN A 5 35.68 34.28 -41.32
CA ASN A 5 34.98 33.87 -40.11
C ASN A 5 35.96 33.13 -39.17
N SER A 6 36.43 33.80 -38.12
CA SER A 6 37.55 33.41 -37.25
C SER A 6 37.28 32.27 -36.27
N ASN A 7 36.25 31.45 -36.48
CA ASN A 7 35.71 30.53 -35.46
C ASN A 7 35.94 29.02 -35.73
N VAL A 8 36.94 28.66 -36.55
CA VAL A 8 37.21 27.26 -36.92
C VAL A 8 38.71 26.95 -36.80
N ARG A 9 39.09 25.88 -36.10
CA ARG A 9 40.48 25.36 -36.06
C ARG A 9 40.85 24.66 -37.37
N SER A 10 42.14 24.58 -37.68
CA SER A 10 42.67 24.02 -38.93
C SER A 10 42.33 22.54 -39.19
N ASP A 11 41.81 21.82 -38.18
CA ASP A 11 41.36 20.43 -38.26
C ASP A 11 39.84 20.28 -38.50
N GLY A 12 39.12 21.40 -38.68
CA GLY A 12 37.67 21.40 -38.94
C GLY A 12 36.81 21.14 -37.69
N GLN A 13 37.41 21.08 -36.49
CA GLN A 13 36.66 20.99 -35.25
C GLN A 13 36.29 22.41 -34.76
N PRO A 14 35.07 22.61 -34.23
CA PRO A 14 34.72 23.87 -33.60
C PRO A 14 35.66 24.15 -32.43
N ILE A 15 36.06 25.41 -32.26
CA ILE A 15 36.82 25.83 -31.08
C ILE A 15 35.88 25.66 -29.89
N VAL A 16 36.05 24.59 -29.12
CA VAL A 16 35.25 24.37 -27.90
C VAL A 16 35.80 25.27 -26.81
N ASP A 17 35.13 26.40 -26.59
CA ASP A 17 35.44 27.28 -25.49
C ASP A 17 35.14 26.54 -24.18
N LEU A 18 36.17 26.41 -23.34
CA LEU A 18 36.05 25.73 -22.04
C LEU A 18 34.97 26.36 -21.16
N GLU A 19 34.69 27.64 -21.40
CA GLU A 19 33.65 28.43 -20.75
C GLU A 19 32.24 28.03 -21.22
N GLU A 20 32.04 27.73 -22.52
CA GLU A 20 30.78 27.18 -23.03
C GLU A 20 30.50 25.77 -22.48
N LEU A 21 31.52 24.90 -22.43
CA LEU A 21 31.36 23.56 -21.86
C LEU A 21 31.07 23.60 -20.35
N ALA A 22 31.64 24.58 -19.64
CA ALA A 22 31.34 24.81 -18.23
C ALA A 22 29.91 25.33 -18.04
N ALA A 23 29.43 26.23 -18.91
CA ALA A 23 28.05 26.72 -18.90
C ALA A 23 27.05 25.60 -19.17
N VAL A 24 27.29 24.75 -20.18
CA VAL A 24 26.41 23.61 -20.51
C VAL A 24 26.39 22.58 -19.37
N ARG A 25 27.52 22.33 -18.70
CA ARG A 25 27.56 21.46 -17.51
C ARG A 25 26.81 22.08 -16.33
N ALA A 26 26.99 23.37 -16.08
CA ALA A 26 26.26 24.08 -15.03
C ALA A 26 24.74 24.05 -15.26
N GLU A 27 24.29 24.19 -16.51
CA GLU A 27 22.88 24.02 -16.87
C GLU A 27 22.41 22.57 -16.68
N LEU A 28 23.24 21.57 -17.02
CA LEU A 28 22.90 20.16 -16.85
C LEU A 28 22.79 19.79 -15.36
N ASP A 29 23.71 20.29 -14.54
CA ASP A 29 23.74 20.07 -13.09
C ASP A 29 22.55 20.77 -12.41
N ALA A 30 22.21 22.00 -12.80
CA ALA A 30 21.02 22.71 -12.32
C ALA A 30 19.72 21.97 -12.68
N LYS A 31 19.64 21.38 -13.89
CA LYS A 31 18.49 20.60 -14.35
C LYS A 31 18.38 19.23 -13.67
N LYS A 32 19.50 18.73 -13.14
CA LYS A 32 19.59 17.47 -12.39
C LYS A 32 19.18 17.66 -10.93
N GLU A 33 19.46 18.82 -10.33
CA GLU A 33 18.95 19.17 -8.99
C GLU A 33 17.44 19.39 -8.98
N GLU A 34 16.85 19.93 -10.05
CA GLU A 34 15.38 20.10 -10.17
C GLU A 34 14.61 18.77 -10.26
N ASN A 35 15.24 17.72 -10.80
CA ASN A 35 14.71 16.36 -10.85
C ASN A 35 15.23 15.46 -9.72
N GLY A 36 15.86 16.04 -8.69
CA GLY A 36 16.39 15.35 -7.53
C GLY A 36 15.30 14.62 -6.74
N GLU A 37 15.38 13.31 -6.79
CA GLU A 37 14.60 12.32 -6.04
C GLU A 37 14.65 12.60 -4.53
N ASP A 38 13.54 12.35 -3.83
CA ASP A 38 13.34 12.37 -2.36
C ASP A 38 12.83 13.66 -1.67
N GLY A 39 12.35 14.66 -2.42
CA GLY A 39 11.51 15.76 -1.91
C GLY A 39 10.04 15.61 -2.34
N PRO A 40 9.02 16.07 -1.57
CA PRO A 40 7.64 16.06 -2.03
C PRO A 40 7.55 16.89 -3.32
N GLU A 41 7.21 16.24 -4.44
CA GLU A 41 7.05 16.89 -5.75
C GLU A 41 6.13 18.09 -5.60
N MET A 42 6.65 19.29 -5.85
CA MET A 42 5.86 20.53 -5.79
C MET A 42 5.32 20.82 -7.18
N LYS A 43 4.14 20.27 -7.51
CA LYS A 43 3.43 20.67 -8.74
C LYS A 43 2.59 21.91 -8.41
N ASN A 44 2.95 23.05 -8.99
CA ASN A 44 2.22 24.33 -8.85
C ASN A 44 2.09 24.84 -7.40
N GLY A 45 3.12 24.65 -6.55
CA GLY A 45 3.11 25.14 -5.17
C GLY A 45 2.31 24.30 -4.18
N TYR A 46 1.79 23.13 -4.59
CA TYR A 46 1.15 22.17 -3.71
C TYR A 46 2.05 20.96 -3.47
N MET A 47 2.16 20.53 -2.21
CA MET A 47 2.82 19.28 -1.85
C MET A 47 2.05 18.11 -2.49
N VAL A 48 2.64 17.44 -3.49
CA VAL A 48 2.05 16.22 -4.05
C VAL A 48 2.30 15.07 -3.07
N TRP A 49 1.31 14.81 -2.23
CA TRP A 49 1.29 13.66 -1.32
C TRP A 49 1.01 12.38 -2.12
N LYS A 50 2.05 11.55 -2.33
CA LYS A 50 1.91 10.21 -2.90
C LYS A 50 1.66 9.20 -1.78
N ILE A 51 0.41 8.80 -1.61
CA ILE A 51 0.01 7.73 -0.67
C ILE A 51 0.17 6.39 -1.39
N PRO A 52 1.11 5.52 -0.98
CA PRO A 52 1.19 4.19 -1.55
C PRO A 52 0.00 3.35 -1.06
N TRP A 53 -0.78 2.86 -2.01
CA TRP A 53 -1.91 1.96 -1.79
C TRP A 53 -1.75 0.73 -2.67
N SER A 54 -2.20 -0.42 -2.16
CA SER A 54 -2.35 -1.64 -2.92
C SER A 54 -3.75 -2.20 -2.69
N LEU A 55 -4.37 -2.67 -3.77
CA LEU A 55 -5.66 -3.34 -3.75
C LEU A 55 -5.56 -4.60 -4.60
N SER A 56 -6.00 -5.70 -4.02
CA SER A 56 -6.02 -7.02 -4.64
C SER A 56 -7.45 -7.53 -4.60
N VAL A 57 -7.96 -7.95 -5.76
CA VAL A 57 -9.26 -8.58 -5.89
C VAL A 57 -9.06 -9.96 -6.47
N ASN A 58 -9.53 -10.96 -5.76
CA ASN A 58 -9.47 -12.36 -6.16
C ASN A 58 -10.90 -12.88 -6.32
N TYR A 59 -11.24 -13.32 -7.53
CA TYR A 59 -12.50 -13.97 -7.82
C TYR A 59 -12.22 -15.40 -8.27
N SER A 60 -12.82 -16.36 -7.58
CA SER A 60 -12.74 -17.77 -7.93
C SER A 60 -14.11 -18.32 -8.29
N PHE A 61 -14.18 -19.03 -9.40
CA PHE A 61 -15.37 -19.71 -9.90
C PHE A 61 -15.04 -21.18 -10.10
N SER A 62 -15.82 -22.06 -9.49
CA SER A 62 -15.67 -23.50 -9.61
C SER A 62 -17.01 -24.14 -9.95
N TYR A 63 -16.98 -25.04 -10.94
CA TYR A 63 -18.10 -25.87 -11.34
C TYR A 63 -17.73 -27.32 -11.08
N GLY A 64 -18.49 -27.99 -10.22
CA GLY A 64 -18.24 -29.38 -9.85
C GLY A 64 -19.53 -30.17 -9.66
N TYR A 65 -19.36 -31.45 -9.39
CA TYR A 65 -20.44 -32.35 -8.98
C TYR A 65 -20.72 -32.13 -7.48
N GLY A 66 -21.94 -31.72 -7.15
CA GLY A 66 -22.46 -31.50 -5.80
C GLY A 66 -23.02 -32.77 -5.17
N ASP A 67 -24.07 -32.64 -4.34
CA ASP A 67 -24.67 -33.79 -3.66
C ASP A 67 -25.28 -34.81 -4.63
N PHE A 68 -25.07 -36.11 -4.31
CA PHE A 68 -25.64 -37.22 -5.07
C PHE A 68 -27.15 -37.27 -4.89
N ASN A 69 -27.88 -36.98 -5.96
CA ASN A 69 -29.33 -36.99 -5.94
C ASN A 69 -29.86 -38.43 -6.04
N LYS A 70 -30.28 -39.00 -4.90
CA LYS A 70 -30.84 -40.37 -4.84
C LYS A 70 -32.16 -40.54 -5.61
N GLU A 71 -32.88 -39.46 -5.94
CA GLU A 71 -34.12 -39.53 -6.72
C GLU A 71 -33.87 -39.57 -8.24
N LYS A 72 -32.79 -38.94 -8.71
CA LYS A 72 -32.44 -38.89 -10.14
C LYS A 72 -31.25 -39.78 -10.53
N MET A 73 -30.60 -40.42 -9.54
CA MET A 73 -29.36 -41.20 -9.72
C MET A 73 -28.24 -40.40 -10.44
N GLU A 74 -28.22 -39.08 -10.27
CA GLU A 74 -27.27 -38.16 -10.89
C GLU A 74 -26.69 -37.19 -9.86
N TYR A 75 -25.48 -36.71 -10.11
CA TYR A 75 -24.85 -35.68 -9.29
C TYR A 75 -25.41 -34.31 -9.68
N ASN A 76 -26.02 -33.59 -8.73
CA ASN A 76 -26.47 -32.22 -8.97
C ASN A 76 -25.27 -31.31 -9.21
N GLY A 77 -25.27 -30.45 -10.23
CA GLY A 77 -24.18 -29.49 -10.46
C GLY A 77 -24.10 -28.49 -9.30
N LYS A 78 -22.91 -28.32 -8.71
CA LYS A 78 -22.62 -27.31 -7.69
C LYS A 78 -21.73 -26.23 -8.28
N ILE A 79 -22.23 -25.01 -8.23
CA ILE A 79 -21.50 -23.80 -8.62
C ILE A 79 -21.06 -23.11 -7.34
N THR A 80 -19.75 -23.06 -7.10
CA THR A 80 -19.18 -22.31 -5.96
C THR A 80 -18.43 -21.11 -6.50
N GLN A 81 -18.77 -19.93 -5.97
CA GLN A 81 -18.11 -18.67 -6.35
C GLN A 81 -17.69 -17.96 -5.07
N ASN A 82 -16.41 -17.60 -5.00
CA ASN A 82 -15.86 -16.88 -3.86
C ASN A 82 -15.13 -15.63 -4.36
N LEU A 83 -15.28 -14.55 -3.63
CA LEU A 83 -14.69 -13.26 -3.95
C LEU A 83 -14.00 -12.71 -2.72
N SER A 84 -12.70 -12.54 -2.81
CA SER A 84 -11.88 -11.99 -1.75
C SER A 84 -11.28 -10.67 -2.21
N PHE A 85 -11.40 -9.66 -1.37
CA PHE A 85 -10.78 -8.35 -1.56
C PHE A 85 -9.79 -8.12 -0.44
N SER A 86 -8.60 -7.64 -0.75
CA SER A 86 -7.63 -7.21 0.26
C SER A 86 -6.97 -5.93 -0.19
N GLY A 87 -6.64 -5.07 0.77
CA GLY A 87 -5.96 -3.83 0.47
C GLY A 87 -5.08 -3.37 1.62
N ASN A 88 -4.07 -2.60 1.26
CA ASN A 88 -3.16 -1.96 2.19
C ASN A 88 -2.92 -0.52 1.76
N ILE A 89 -3.14 0.43 2.66
CA ILE A 89 -2.96 1.85 2.40
C ILE A 89 -2.03 2.39 3.49
N GLN A 90 -1.05 3.20 3.09
CA GLN A 90 -0.18 3.89 4.04
C GLN A 90 -0.30 5.40 3.87
N PRO A 91 -1.33 6.04 4.48
CA PRO A 91 -1.57 7.47 4.34
C PRO A 91 -0.38 8.34 4.73
N THR A 92 0.44 7.86 5.66
CA THR A 92 1.70 8.49 6.10
C THR A 92 2.73 7.39 6.36
N LYS A 93 4.03 7.75 6.44
CA LYS A 93 5.15 6.78 6.65
C LYS A 93 4.99 5.87 7.88
N ASN A 94 4.19 6.30 8.84
CA ASN A 94 4.09 5.67 10.15
C ASN A 94 2.72 5.01 10.38
N TRP A 95 1.86 5.01 9.37
CA TRP A 95 0.53 4.43 9.46
C TRP A 95 0.35 3.38 8.38
N ILE A 96 -0.14 2.22 8.79
CA ILE A 96 -0.46 1.11 7.90
C ILE A 96 -1.91 0.72 8.18
N PHE A 97 -2.74 0.82 7.17
CA PHE A 97 -4.13 0.39 7.20
C PHE A 97 -4.27 -0.83 6.29
N THR A 98 -4.65 -1.95 6.85
CA THR A 98 -4.92 -3.19 6.12
C THR A 98 -6.41 -3.51 6.23
N PHE A 99 -6.97 -4.02 5.15
CA PHE A 99 -8.30 -4.61 5.19
C PHE A 99 -8.34 -5.85 4.33
N SER A 100 -9.14 -6.83 4.73
CA SER A 100 -9.37 -8.06 4.00
C SER A 100 -10.83 -8.44 4.17
N THR A 101 -11.50 -8.80 3.09
CA THR A 101 -12.87 -9.29 3.12
C THR A 101 -13.04 -10.43 2.14
N SER A 102 -13.81 -11.44 2.53
CA SER A 102 -14.16 -12.60 1.71
C SER A 102 -15.67 -12.74 1.68
N TYR A 103 -16.22 -12.88 0.49
CA TYR A 103 -17.63 -13.04 0.19
C TYR A 103 -17.84 -14.34 -0.56
N ASP A 104 -18.72 -15.19 -0.02
CA ASP A 104 -19.11 -16.44 -0.63
C ASP A 104 -20.50 -16.28 -1.28
N PHE A 105 -20.55 -16.42 -2.59
CA PHE A 105 -21.80 -16.30 -3.37
C PHE A 105 -22.70 -17.53 -3.26
N ASP A 106 -22.15 -18.70 -2.92
CA ASP A 106 -22.91 -19.95 -2.73
C ASP A 106 -23.83 -19.78 -1.52
N THR A 107 -23.25 -19.34 -0.40
CA THR A 107 -23.99 -19.05 0.84
C THR A 107 -24.62 -17.65 0.89
N LYS A 108 -24.36 -16.80 -0.13
CA LYS A 108 -24.73 -15.37 -0.21
C LYS A 108 -24.39 -14.59 1.05
N LYS A 109 -23.27 -14.94 1.68
CA LYS A 109 -22.85 -14.38 2.96
C LYS A 109 -21.44 -13.82 2.85
N LEU A 110 -21.25 -12.71 3.53
CA LEU A 110 -19.93 -12.18 3.78
C LEU A 110 -19.26 -13.10 4.81
N ALA A 111 -18.29 -13.90 4.34
CA ALA A 111 -17.69 -14.99 5.10
C ALA A 111 -16.77 -14.46 6.20
N TYR A 112 -16.00 -13.41 5.88
CA TYR A 112 -15.04 -12.82 6.80
C TYR A 112 -14.69 -11.40 6.37
N MET A 113 -14.48 -10.51 7.33
CA MET A 113 -13.91 -9.19 7.15
C MET A 113 -12.98 -8.90 8.32
N SER A 114 -11.74 -8.54 8.03
CA SER A 114 -10.77 -8.06 9.01
C SER A 114 -10.21 -6.71 8.59
N CYS A 115 -9.96 -5.88 9.59
CA CYS A 115 -9.34 -4.58 9.44
C CYS A 115 -8.20 -4.48 10.45
N GLY A 116 -7.05 -4.02 9.99
CA GLY A 116 -5.86 -3.79 10.79
C GLY A 116 -5.40 -2.34 10.66
N VAL A 117 -5.03 -1.73 11.78
CA VAL A 117 -4.45 -0.40 11.82
C VAL A 117 -3.21 -0.45 12.69
N THR A 118 -2.06 -0.15 12.10
CA THR A 118 -0.79 -0.04 12.81
C THR A 118 -0.28 1.39 12.71
N ARG A 119 0.10 1.95 13.86
CA ARG A 119 0.75 3.26 13.94
C ARG A 119 2.05 3.18 14.72
N ASP A 120 3.15 3.50 14.06
CA ASP A 120 4.47 3.58 14.66
C ASP A 120 4.84 5.02 15.03
N MET A 121 5.32 5.22 16.25
CA MET A 121 5.91 6.47 16.72
C MET A 121 7.28 6.19 17.35
N HIS A 122 8.01 7.27 17.61
CA HIS A 122 9.41 7.20 18.05
C HIS A 122 9.63 6.34 19.30
N CYS A 123 8.65 6.30 20.22
CA CYS A 123 8.77 5.57 21.48
C CYS A 123 7.72 4.47 21.66
N TRP A 124 6.75 4.35 20.76
CA TRP A 124 5.61 3.45 20.95
C TRP A 124 5.02 3.01 19.63
N SER A 125 4.50 1.78 19.61
CA SER A 125 3.82 1.17 18.48
C SER A 125 2.43 0.75 18.94
N MET A 126 1.42 1.13 18.16
CA MET A 126 0.06 0.62 18.34
C MET A 126 -0.30 -0.27 17.18
N SER A 127 -0.92 -1.41 17.47
CA SER A 127 -1.66 -2.20 16.50
C SER A 127 -3.08 -2.43 17.00
N CYS A 128 -4.04 -2.26 16.11
CA CYS A 128 -5.44 -2.55 16.34
C CYS A 128 -5.92 -3.45 15.22
N ASP A 129 -6.34 -4.67 15.56
CA ASP A 129 -6.88 -5.64 14.63
C ASP A 129 -8.31 -5.97 15.05
N PHE A 130 -9.26 -5.82 14.13
CA PHE A 130 -10.65 -6.12 14.40
C PHE A 130 -11.36 -6.82 13.28
N VAL A 131 -12.28 -7.70 13.66
CA VAL A 131 -13.07 -8.53 12.76
C VAL A 131 -14.55 -8.17 12.94
N PRO A 132 -15.08 -7.21 12.16
CA PRO A 132 -16.47 -6.79 12.29
C PRO A 132 -17.46 -7.85 11.77
N VAL A 133 -17.04 -8.65 10.78
CA VAL A 133 -17.87 -9.66 10.14
C VAL A 133 -17.13 -10.99 10.08
N GLY A 134 -17.73 -12.05 10.62
CA GLY A 134 -17.16 -13.38 10.64
C GLY A 134 -17.86 -14.26 11.67
N PRO A 135 -17.55 -15.58 11.72
CA PRO A 135 -18.11 -16.49 12.72
C PRO A 135 -17.74 -16.09 14.15
N TYR A 136 -16.62 -15.37 14.33
CA TYR A 136 -16.18 -14.81 15.60
C TYR A 136 -15.84 -13.34 15.39
N LYS A 137 -16.54 -12.46 16.12
CA LYS A 137 -16.20 -11.05 16.21
C LYS A 137 -15.14 -10.90 17.28
N SER A 138 -14.02 -10.27 16.96
CA SER A 138 -12.93 -10.01 17.90
C SER A 138 -12.29 -8.66 17.63
N TYR A 139 -11.77 -8.06 18.69
CA TYR A 139 -11.02 -6.80 18.65
C TYR A 139 -9.78 -7.02 19.52
N ASN A 140 -8.61 -6.84 18.91
CA ASN A 140 -7.33 -6.87 19.58
C ASN A 140 -6.70 -5.50 19.49
N PHE A 141 -6.43 -4.89 20.64
CA PHE A 141 -5.69 -3.64 20.69
C PHE A 141 -4.42 -3.86 21.51
N HIS A 142 -3.29 -3.60 20.88
CA HIS A 142 -1.98 -3.81 21.46
C HIS A 142 -1.15 -2.53 21.39
N ILE A 143 -0.57 -2.13 22.51
CA ILE A 143 0.40 -1.04 22.58
C ILE A 143 1.72 -1.62 23.09
N SER A 144 2.79 -1.45 22.31
CA SER A 144 4.16 -1.75 22.74
C SER A 144 4.97 -0.47 22.87
N VAL A 145 5.71 -0.30 23.96
CA VAL A 145 6.69 0.79 24.11
C VAL A 145 8.03 0.29 23.53
N LYS A 146 8.55 0.98 22.50
CA LYS A 146 9.83 0.64 21.83
C LYS A 146 11.05 1.23 22.55
N SER A 147 10.86 2.24 23.40
CA SER A 147 11.94 2.88 24.16
C SER A 147 12.25 2.10 25.44
N SER A 148 13.53 1.74 25.61
CA SER A 148 14.09 1.03 26.76
C SER A 148 14.00 1.79 28.10
N LEU A 149 13.51 3.04 28.09
CA LEU A 149 13.45 3.90 29.28
C LEU A 149 12.18 3.70 30.13
N LEU A 150 11.10 3.11 29.61
CA LEU A 150 9.84 2.88 30.36
C LEU A 150 9.13 1.60 29.90
N GLN A 151 9.56 0.45 30.41
CA GLN A 151 8.90 -0.86 30.27
C GLN A 151 7.66 -1.04 31.18
N ASP A 152 7.21 0.01 31.89
CA ASP A 152 6.36 -0.15 33.07
C ASP A 152 4.84 -0.12 32.82
N LEU A 153 4.36 0.04 31.57
CA LEU A 153 2.93 -0.07 31.32
C LEU A 153 2.64 -0.84 30.03
N LYS A 154 2.81 -2.16 30.08
CA LYS A 154 2.26 -3.07 29.07
C LYS A 154 0.74 -3.17 29.28
N TYR A 155 -0.02 -2.31 28.61
CA TYR A 155 -1.48 -2.40 28.58
C TYR A 155 -1.91 -3.28 27.41
N GLU A 156 -2.41 -4.47 27.71
CA GLU A 156 -2.89 -5.45 26.73
C GLU A 156 -4.40 -5.65 26.97
N LYS A 157 -5.25 -5.15 26.07
CA LYS A 157 -6.70 -5.36 26.12
C LYS A 157 -7.11 -6.22 24.92
N SER A 158 -7.42 -7.48 25.20
CA SER A 158 -8.02 -8.40 24.24
C SER A 158 -9.48 -8.63 24.62
N SER A 159 -10.39 -8.55 23.66
CA SER A 159 -11.78 -8.97 23.86
C SER A 159 -12.00 -10.28 23.10
N SER A 160 -12.35 -11.33 23.84
CA SER A 160 -12.67 -12.67 23.33
C SER A 160 -14.20 -12.85 23.34
N PRO A 161 -14.80 -13.62 22.40
CA PRO A 161 -16.24 -13.93 22.43
C PRO A 161 -16.75 -14.58 23.72
N TYR A 162 -15.84 -15.08 24.57
CA TYR A 162 -16.14 -15.67 25.88
C TYR A 162 -15.97 -14.68 27.05
N ASP A 163 -15.37 -13.51 26.81
CA ASP A 163 -15.15 -12.46 27.80
C ASP A 163 -16.21 -11.40 27.57
N GLY A 164 -17.41 -11.71 28.04
CA GLY A 164 -18.65 -11.05 27.68
C GLY A 164 -18.67 -9.58 28.03
N GLU A 165 -18.70 -8.74 27.00
CA GLU A 165 -19.28 -7.40 27.03
C GLU A 165 -19.98 -7.20 25.68
N ASP A 166 -21.26 -7.57 25.64
CA ASP A 166 -22.19 -7.18 24.57
C ASP A 166 -22.19 -5.65 24.48
N TRP A 167 -21.79 -5.12 23.33
CA TRP A 167 -21.98 -3.71 23.00
C TRP A 167 -22.92 -3.61 21.79
N TYR A 168 -24.01 -2.89 22.00
CA TYR A 168 -24.96 -2.41 20.98
C TYR A 168 -24.39 -1.20 20.24
#